data_AF-A4CQT0-F1
#
_entry.id   AF-A4CQT0-F1
#
_cell.length_a   1.000
_cell.length_b   1.000
_cell.length_c   1.000
_cell.angle_alpha   90.00
_cell.angle_beta   90.00
_cell.angle_gamma   90.00
#
_symmetry.space_group_name_H-M   'P 1'
#
loop_
_entity.id
_entity.type
_entity.pdbx_description
1 polymer ?
#
loop_
_entity_poly.entity_id
_entity_poly.type
_entity_poly.pdbx_seq_one_letter_code
_entity_poly.pdbx_strand_id
1 'polypeptide(L)' 'MTCDTQMTLALLQEMLLALLANDPDGFKAWLSLGIERLGKPVVIELMVDWMDPILTTDEADRLDGWHLGGSL' A
#
# COMPACT_ATOMS: atom_id res chain seq x y z
N MET A 1 -6.41 -19.12 7.73
CA MET A 1 -5.92 -17.78 7.39
C MET A 1 -5.65 -17.04 8.68
N THR A 2 -4.48 -16.44 8.87
CA THR A 2 -4.16 -15.65 10.07
C THR A 2 -4.67 -14.22 9.92
N CYS A 3 -4.75 -13.48 11.04
CA CYS A 3 -5.11 -12.06 11.04
C CYS A 3 -4.16 -11.24 10.17
N ASP A 4 -2.86 -11.56 10.20
CA ASP A 4 -1.85 -10.88 9.40
C ASP A 4 -2.07 -11.11 7.90
N THR A 5 -2.35 -12.35 7.47
CA THR A 5 -2.69 -12.64 6.07
C THR A 5 -3.93 -11.87 5.61
N GLN A 6 -4.96 -11.77 6.46
CA GLN A 6 -6.17 -11.01 6.14
C GLN A 6 -5.86 -9.51 5.99
N MET A 7 -5.03 -8.95 6.86
CA MET A 7 -4.61 -7.55 6.80
C MET A 7 -3.79 -7.27 5.54
N THR A 8 -2.81 -8.11 5.22
CA THR A 8 -1.99 -7.97 4.01
C THR A 8 -2.85 -7.98 2.74
N LEU A 9 -3.81 -8.90 2.65
CA LEU A 9 -4.73 -8.96 1.51
C LEU A 9 -5.64 -7.74 1.42
N ALA A 10 -6.17 -7.25 2.55
CA ALA A 10 -6.98 -6.04 2.59
C ALA A 10 -6.18 -4.81 2.14
N LEU A 11 -4.94 -4.66 2.63
CA LEU A 11 -4.06 -3.56 2.23
C LEU A 11 -3.78 -3.58 0.72
N LEU A 12 -3.48 -4.76 0.18
CA LEU A 12 -3.21 -4.96 -1.23
C LEU A 12 -4.45 -4.62 -2.08
N GLN A 13 -5.63 -5.06 -1.66
CA GLN A 13 -6.88 -4.76 -2.36
C GLN A 13 -7.15 -3.24 -2.40
N GLU A 14 -7.02 -2.56 -1.27
CA GLU A 14 -7.31 -1.13 -1.16
C GLU A 14 -6.32 -0.28 -1.96
N MET A 15 -5.06 -0.69 -2.01
CA MET A 15 -4.05 -0.06 -2.85
C MET A 15 -4.37 -0.17 -4.34
N LEU A 16 -4.75 -1.36 -4.80
CA LEU A 16 -5.15 -1.57 -6.20
C LEU A 16 -6.41 -0.77 -6.55
N LEU A 17 -7.38 -0.70 -5.63
CA LEU A 17 -8.58 0.13 -5.80
C LEU A 17 -8.24 1.63 -5.86
N ALA A 18 -7.34 2.10 -5.00
CA ALA A 18 -6.87 3.48 -5.04
C ALA A 18 -6.14 3.80 -6.34
N LEU A 19 -5.32 2.89 -6.86
CA LEU A 19 -4.61 3.07 -8.13
C LEU A 19 -5.58 3.15 -9.30
N LEU A 20 -6.57 2.25 -9.32
CA LEU A 20 -7.62 2.22 -10.32
C LEU A 20 -8.50 3.49 -10.29
N ALA A 21 -8.86 3.95 -9.08
CA ALA A 21 -9.69 5.14 -8.88
C ALA A 21 -8.90 6.45 -8.97
N ASN A 22 -7.56 6.38 -8.94
CA ASN A 22 -6.68 7.52 -8.71
C ASN A 22 -7.08 8.34 -7.46
N ASP A 23 -7.48 7.64 -6.40
CA ASP A 23 -7.96 8.22 -5.15
C ASP A 23 -7.35 7.50 -3.95
N PRO A 24 -6.44 8.14 -3.19
CA PRO A 24 -5.72 7.49 -2.10
C PRO A 24 -6.49 7.45 -0.78
N ASP A 25 -7.65 8.09 -0.64
CA ASP A 25 -8.25 8.35 0.67
C ASP A 25 -8.63 7.05 1.41
N GLY A 26 -9.28 6.12 0.71
CA GLY A 26 -9.58 4.79 1.27
C GLY A 26 -8.31 4.03 1.63
N PHE A 27 -7.33 4.03 0.72
CA PHE A 27 -6.05 3.36 0.93
C PHE A 27 -5.26 3.92 2.11
N LYS A 28 -5.20 5.24 2.31
CA LYS A 28 -4.48 5.88 3.43
C LYS A 28 -5.05 5.50 4.80
N ALA A 29 -6.37 5.32 4.89
CA ALA A 29 -7.02 4.85 6.12
C ALA A 29 -6.59 3.42 6.45
N TRP A 30 -6.57 2.54 5.44
CA TRP A 30 -6.11 1.17 5.59
C TRP A 30 -4.60 1.05 5.81
N LEU A 31 -3.80 1.90 5.17
CA LEU A 31 -2.35 1.99 5.34
C LEU A 31 -1.97 2.22 6.81
N SER A 32 -2.66 3.17 7.46
CA SER A 32 -2.43 3.48 8.87
C SER A 32 -2.68 2.26 9.76
N LEU A 33 -3.76 1.53 9.50
CA LEU A 33 -4.10 0.29 10.22
C LEU A 33 -3.11 -0.85 9.90
N GLY A 34 -2.66 -0.95 8.65
CA GLY A 34 -1.65 -1.92 8.22
C GLY A 34 -0.33 -1.71 8.94
N ILE A 35 0.13 -0.46 9.09
CA ILE A 35 1.34 -0.13 9.84
C ILE A 35 1.19 -0.52 11.31
N GLU A 36 0.03 -0.28 11.93
CA GLU A 36 -0.24 -0.66 13.33
C GLU A 36 -0.17 -2.17 13.54
N ARG A 37 -0.69 -2.95 12.57
CA ARG A 37 -0.90 -4.40 12.73
C ARG A 37 0.24 -5.26 12.20
N LEU A 38 0.83 -4.86 11.08
CA LEU A 38 1.91 -5.59 10.39
C LEU A 38 3.28 -4.98 10.65
N GLY A 39 3.34 -3.71 11.05
CA GLY A 39 4.56 -2.94 11.19
C GLY A 39 4.99 -2.29 9.87
N LYS A 40 5.63 -1.12 10.01
CA LYS A 40 6.13 -0.32 8.87
C LYS A 40 7.05 -1.10 7.90
N PRO A 41 7.99 -1.96 8.35
CA PRO A 41 8.85 -2.70 7.43
C PRO A 41 8.09 -3.64 6.49
N VAL A 42 7.12 -4.37 7.02
CA VAL A 42 6.28 -5.30 6.23
C VAL A 42 5.45 -4.55 5.20
N VAL A 43 4.91 -3.39 5.60
CA VAL A 43 4.13 -2.53 4.70
C VAL A 43 5.01 -1.97 3.57
N ILE A 44 6.24 -1.53 3.87
CA ILE A 44 7.17 -1.05 2.83
C ILE A 44 7.53 -2.16 1.86
N GLU A 45 7.89 -3.35 2.35
CA GLU A 45 8.22 -4.50 1.50
C GLU A 45 7.04 -4.87 0.59
N LEU A 46 5.82 -4.88 1.14
CA LEU A 46 4.61 -5.16 0.37
C LEU A 46 4.36 -4.13 -0.74
N MET A 47 4.56 -2.84 -0.43
CA MET A 47 4.17 -1.73 -1.31
C MET A 47 5.21 -1.36 -2.34
N VAL A 48 6.50 -1.44 -1.99
CA VAL A 48 7.60 -0.99 -2.84
C VAL A 48 8.24 -2.21 -3.50
N ASP A 49 8.74 -3.15 -2.71
CA ASP A 49 9.55 -4.25 -3.23
C ASP A 49 8.71 -5.29 -3.99
N TRP A 50 7.50 -5.58 -3.50
CA TRP A 50 6.63 -6.59 -4.11
C TRP A 50 5.85 -6.08 -5.32
N MET A 51 5.51 -4.78 -5.35
CA MET A 51 4.68 -4.22 -6.41
C MET A 51 5.44 -3.66 -7.59
N ASP A 52 6.72 -3.29 -7.42
CA ASP A 52 7.57 -2.77 -8.50
C ASP A 52 7.45 -3.56 -9.83
N PRO A 53 7.46 -4.91 -9.86
CA PRO A 53 7.32 -5.65 -11.11
C PRO A 53 5.90 -5.66 -11.72
N ILE A 54 4.88 -5.22 -10.97
CA ILE A 54 3.47 -5.28 -11.38
C ILE A 54 2.96 -3.90 -11.82
N LEU A 55 3.46 -2.83 -11.19
CA LEU A 55 3.01 -1.48 -11.46
C LEU A 55 3.60 -0.93 -12.76
N THR A 56 2.80 -0.16 -13.48
CA THR A 56 3.32 0.76 -14.49
C THR A 56 4.09 1.88 -13.81
N THR A 57 4.97 2.57 -14.55
CA THR A 57 5.72 3.72 -14.03
C THR A 57 4.80 4.81 -13.47
N ASP A 58 3.66 5.07 -14.10
CA ASP A 58 2.68 6.07 -13.62
C ASP A 58 2.01 5.65 -12.31
N GLU A 59 1.71 4.36 -12.14
CA GLU A 59 1.15 3.84 -10.89
C GLU A 59 2.18 3.86 -9.75
N ALA A 60 3.43 3.53 -10.03
CA ALA A 60 4.54 3.63 -9.08
C ALA A 60 4.76 5.09 -8.63
N ASP A 61 4.82 6.03 -9.59
CA ASP A 61 4.95 7.46 -9.32
C ASP A 61 3.78 8.00 -8.47
N ARG A 62 2.56 7.52 -8.71
CA ARG A 62 1.39 7.88 -7.89
C ARG A 62 1.51 7.34 -6.47
N LEU A 63 1.94 6.08 -6.31
CA LEU A 63 2.10 5.45 -5.01
C LEU A 63 3.14 6.21 -4.15
N ASP A 64 4.27 6.58 -4.76
CA ASP A 64 5.28 7.46 -4.14
C ASP A 64 4.70 8.85 -3.84
N GLY A 65 3.96 9.42 -4.80
CA GLY A 65 3.31 10.72 -4.70
C GLY A 65 2.26 10.82 -3.59
N TRP A 66 1.63 9.71 -3.21
CA TRP A 66 0.65 9.67 -2.10
C TRP A 66 1.25 9.84 -0.71
N HIS A 67 2.58 10.02 -0.63
CA HIS A 67 3.33 10.36 0.56
C HIS A 67 3.02 9.37 1.70
N LEU A 68 3.64 8.19 1.62
CA LEU A 68 3.64 7.14 2.65
C LEU A 68 4.36 7.56 3.97
N GLY A 69 4.28 8.83 4.33
CA GLY A 69 4.91 9.44 5.48
C GLY A 69 6.38 9.77 5.26
N GLY A 70 6.65 10.89 4.57
CA GLY A 70 7.94 11.57 4.51
C GLY A 70 8.91 10.99 3.48
N SER A 71 9.61 11.88 2.76
CA SER A 71 10.67 11.57 1.80
C SER A 71 11.52 10.37 2.20
N LEU A 72 11.78 9.48 1.23
CA LEU A 72 12.94 8.60 1.23
C LEU A 72 14.22 9.37 1.58
#